data_AF-A0A1B9ERM3-F1
#
_entry.id   AF-A0A1B9ERM3-F1
#
_cell.length_a   1.000
_cell.length_b   1.000
_cell.length_c   1.000
_cell.angle_alpha   90.00
_cell.angle_beta   90.00
_cell.angle_gamma   90.00
#
_symmetry.space_group_name_H-M   'P 1'
#
loop_
_entity.id
_entity.type
_entity.pdbx_description
1 polymer ?
#
loop_
_entity_poly.entity_id
_entity_poly.type
_entity_poly.pdbx_seq_one_letter_code
_entity_poly.pdbx_strand_id
1 'polypeptide(L)'
;MRLITAYSPPASPTRTRPAERAPLRVAAVQQRWHRDPAEHRAALLEGIRLAAAEGARVVCLQELTLSPYFAVVRRADHPEPAAPEELLTGPTFTFAAEAAREHGVYVHASLYEKAPAPGGEDDGLGYNTAILVAPDGTLAQRTRKTHIPVTEGYYEDDWFRAGPAGDDAFPLVEVDEARFGLPTCWDQWFPELARAYSLAGADVLVYPTAIGSEPGFPGFDSQPLWQKVITGNAIANATFMVVPNRIGAENGLTFYGSSFIVDPYGRVLAQAPRDEPAVLVADLDLDARRDWLELFPFLTTRRPDAYGPLTEPR
;
A
#
# COMPACT_ATOMS: atom_id res chain seq x y z
N MET A 1 -17.72 0.52 12.04
CA MET A 1 -16.34 0.14 11.71
C MET A 1 -15.59 -0.07 13.02
N ARG A 2 -14.82 -1.15 13.17
CA ARG A 2 -14.07 -1.43 14.40
C ARG A 2 -12.81 -0.56 14.47
N LEU A 3 -12.64 0.21 15.53
CA LEU A 3 -11.42 0.98 15.76
C LEU A 3 -10.39 0.14 16.54
N ILE A 4 -9.16 0.09 16.05
CA ILE A 4 -8.05 -0.67 16.65
C ILE A 4 -6.85 0.27 16.78
N THR A 5 -6.35 0.46 17.99
CA THR A 5 -5.45 1.56 18.33
C THR A 5 -4.15 1.09 18.98
N ALA A 6 -3.02 1.66 18.59
CA ALA A 6 -1.70 1.40 19.15
C ALA A 6 -0.90 2.71 19.34
N TYR A 7 -1.26 3.51 20.34
CA TYR A 7 -0.70 4.86 20.62
C TYR A 7 0.62 4.87 21.40
N SER A 8 1.15 3.70 21.70
CA SER A 8 2.39 3.57 22.46
C SER A 8 3.26 2.57 21.71
N PRO A 9 4.07 3.05 20.75
CA PRO A 9 4.94 2.16 20.00
C PRO A 9 5.83 1.44 21.00
N PRO A 10 6.01 0.12 20.88
CA PRO A 10 6.85 -0.60 21.82
C PRO A 10 8.27 -0.07 21.70
N ALA A 11 8.90 0.21 22.85
CA ALA A 11 10.25 0.76 22.88
C ALA A 11 11.20 -0.08 22.02
N SER A 12 12.10 0.62 21.33
CA SER A 12 13.17 0.02 20.55
C SER A 12 14.14 -0.71 21.50
N PRO A 13 14.26 -2.06 21.44
CA PRO A 13 15.13 -2.82 22.35
C PRO A 13 16.62 -2.55 22.14
N THR A 14 17.00 -1.94 21.01
CA THR A 14 18.41 -1.64 20.67
C THR A 14 18.76 -0.17 20.86
N ARG A 15 17.83 0.64 21.39
CA ARG A 15 18.05 2.06 21.62
C ARG A 15 19.15 2.31 22.64
N THR A 16 20.20 3.01 22.21
CA THR A 16 21.34 3.41 23.07
C THR A 16 21.41 4.92 23.32
N ARG A 17 20.62 5.72 22.58
CA ARG A 17 20.57 7.17 22.67
C ARG A 17 19.12 7.67 22.66
N PRO A 18 18.83 8.88 23.16
CA PRO A 18 17.48 9.44 23.13
C PRO A 18 16.85 9.45 21.73
N ALA A 19 15.52 9.41 21.67
CA ALA A 19 14.80 9.67 20.43
C ALA A 19 15.00 11.13 20.01
N GLU A 20 15.20 11.36 18.73
CA GLU A 20 15.42 12.63 18.05
C GLU A 20 14.19 13.04 17.24
N ARG A 21 13.42 12.08 16.69
CA ARG A 21 12.21 12.33 15.90
C ARG A 21 10.95 12.10 16.71
N ALA A 22 9.93 12.92 16.47
CA ALA A 22 8.62 12.70 17.08
C ALA A 22 7.95 11.45 16.49
N PRO A 23 7.18 10.67 17.29
CA PRO A 23 6.37 9.60 16.74
C PRO A 23 5.35 10.12 15.71
N LEU A 24 5.19 9.40 14.61
CA LEU A 24 4.23 9.73 13.56
C LEU A 24 3.00 8.82 13.66
N ARG A 25 1.81 9.40 13.78
CA ARG A 25 0.56 8.63 13.79
C ARG A 25 0.07 8.35 12.37
N VAL A 26 -0.15 7.09 12.04
CA VAL A 26 -0.70 6.66 10.75
C VAL A 26 -1.95 5.81 10.96
N ALA A 27 -2.76 5.69 9.91
CA ALA A 27 -3.90 4.80 9.91
C ALA A 27 -4.05 3.99 8.62
N ALA A 28 -4.67 2.83 8.73
CA ALA A 28 -5.12 2.02 7.61
C ALA A 28 -6.63 1.76 7.73
N VAL A 29 -7.35 1.87 6.62
CA VAL A 29 -8.79 1.58 6.56
C VAL A 29 -8.99 0.28 5.80
N GLN A 30 -9.67 -0.67 6.45
CA GLN A 30 -10.12 -1.92 5.88
C GLN A 30 -11.62 -1.84 5.59
N GLN A 31 -12.01 -2.02 4.33
CA GLN A 31 -13.40 -1.91 3.91
C GLN A 31 -13.73 -2.88 2.76
N ARG A 32 -15.00 -3.30 2.67
CA ARG A 32 -15.52 -4.00 1.50
C ARG A 32 -15.82 -2.99 0.40
N TRP A 33 -15.77 -3.38 -0.87
CA TRP A 33 -16.37 -2.51 -1.88
C TRP A 33 -17.89 -2.63 -1.87
N HIS A 34 -18.54 -1.49 -2.01
CA HIS A 34 -19.99 -1.42 -2.13
C HIS A 34 -20.36 -1.10 -3.57
N ARG A 35 -21.33 -1.82 -4.13
CA ARG A 35 -21.79 -1.63 -5.50
C ARG A 35 -22.42 -0.26 -5.71
N ASP A 36 -23.10 0.27 -4.69
CA ASP A 36 -23.59 1.64 -4.69
C ASP A 36 -22.41 2.61 -4.44
N PRO A 37 -22.08 3.49 -5.40
CA PRO A 37 -20.94 4.40 -5.24
C PRO A 37 -21.08 5.37 -4.06
N ALA A 38 -22.31 5.79 -3.72
CA ALA A 38 -22.55 6.68 -2.60
C ALA A 38 -22.36 5.96 -1.27
N GLU A 39 -22.82 4.71 -1.16
CA GLU A 39 -22.56 3.85 0.01
C GLU A 39 -21.06 3.62 0.17
N HIS A 40 -20.35 3.28 -0.92
CA HIS A 40 -18.91 3.04 -0.91
C HIS A 40 -18.13 4.26 -0.44
N ARG A 41 -18.43 5.43 -1.04
CA ARG A 41 -17.82 6.71 -0.68
C ARG A 41 -18.08 7.05 0.78
N ALA A 42 -19.32 6.91 1.26
CA ALA A 42 -19.66 7.19 2.66
C ALA A 42 -18.91 6.26 3.63
N ALA A 43 -18.78 4.98 3.28
CA ALA A 43 -18.10 3.99 4.10
C ALA A 43 -16.59 4.25 4.23
N LEU A 44 -15.94 4.71 3.16
CA LEU A 44 -14.54 5.13 3.18
C LEU A 44 -14.34 6.46 3.93
N LEU A 45 -15.20 7.46 3.69
CA LEU A 45 -15.15 8.74 4.42
C LEU A 45 -15.31 8.55 5.93
N GLU A 46 -16.19 7.64 6.37
CA GLU A 46 -16.32 7.34 7.79
C GLU A 46 -15.02 6.77 8.37
N GLY A 47 -14.32 5.90 7.63
CA GLY A 47 -13.01 5.39 8.03
C GLY A 47 -11.94 6.49 8.13
N ILE A 48 -11.90 7.40 7.15
CA ILE A 48 -10.98 8.55 7.16
C ILE A 48 -11.29 9.49 8.32
N ARG A 49 -12.57 9.82 8.54
CA ARG A 49 -13.03 10.67 9.63
C ARG A 49 -12.65 10.08 11.00
N LEU A 50 -12.84 8.77 11.19
CA LEU A 50 -12.44 8.09 12.42
C LEU A 50 -10.92 8.13 12.62
N ALA A 51 -10.13 7.84 11.58
CA ALA A 51 -8.67 7.91 11.64
C ALA A 51 -8.16 9.33 11.98
N ALA A 52 -8.73 10.35 11.33
CA ALA A 52 -8.39 11.75 11.57
C ALA A 52 -8.78 12.21 12.98
N ALA A 53 -9.94 11.75 13.50
CA ALA A 53 -10.36 12.02 14.88
C ALA A 53 -9.40 11.44 15.93
N GLU A 54 -8.74 10.33 15.61
CA GLU A 54 -7.66 9.76 16.43
C GLU A 54 -6.30 10.44 16.18
N GLY A 55 -6.23 11.48 15.36
CA GLY A 55 -5.02 12.26 15.11
C GLY A 55 -4.05 11.64 14.09
N ALA A 56 -4.50 10.71 13.26
CA ALA A 56 -3.67 10.18 12.17
C ALA A 56 -3.25 11.30 11.20
N ARG A 57 -1.96 11.32 10.85
CA ARG A 57 -1.39 12.26 9.87
C ARG A 57 -1.54 11.77 8.44
N VAL A 58 -1.45 10.44 8.27
CA VAL A 58 -1.62 9.74 6.99
C VAL A 58 -2.69 8.67 7.15
N VAL A 59 -3.70 8.66 6.27
CA VAL A 59 -4.73 7.63 6.21
C VAL A 59 -4.60 6.83 4.92
N CYS A 60 -4.36 5.52 5.04
CA CYS A 60 -4.10 4.64 3.92
C CYS A 60 -5.31 3.77 3.57
N LEU A 61 -5.75 3.85 2.32
CA LEU A 61 -6.85 3.06 1.77
C LEU A 61 -6.34 1.89 0.90
N GLN A 62 -7.22 0.91 0.68
CA GLN A 62 -6.97 -0.30 -0.10
C GLN A 62 -6.79 -0.05 -1.61
N GLU A 63 -6.24 -1.05 -2.31
CA GLU A 63 -6.01 -1.05 -3.75
C GLU A 63 -7.30 -0.90 -4.57
N LEU A 64 -7.21 -0.16 -5.69
CA LEU A 64 -8.34 0.19 -6.56
C LEU A 64 -9.51 0.75 -5.73
N THR A 65 -9.21 1.83 -5.00
CA THR A 65 -9.96 2.30 -3.84
C THR A 65 -11.45 2.46 -4.09
N LEU A 66 -11.87 3.02 -5.24
CA LEU A 66 -13.28 3.25 -5.56
C LEU A 66 -13.91 2.17 -6.44
N SER A 67 -13.11 1.21 -6.91
CA SER A 67 -13.52 0.22 -7.91
C SER A 67 -13.71 -1.17 -7.29
N PRO A 68 -14.56 -2.03 -7.89
CA PRO A 68 -14.51 -3.45 -7.62
C PRO A 68 -13.16 -3.99 -8.08
N TYR A 69 -12.76 -5.16 -7.58
CA TYR A 69 -11.64 -5.87 -8.19
C TYR A 69 -12.07 -6.51 -9.52
N PHE A 70 -11.83 -5.80 -10.63
CA PHE A 70 -12.25 -6.20 -11.98
C PHE A 70 -11.27 -7.14 -12.68
N ALA A 71 -10.02 -7.22 -12.23
CA ALA A 71 -8.97 -8.08 -12.81
C ALA A 71 -9.11 -9.57 -12.45
N VAL A 72 -10.28 -9.98 -11.95
CA VAL A 72 -10.63 -11.39 -11.74
C VAL A 72 -10.77 -12.18 -13.04
N VAL A 73 -11.09 -11.47 -14.14
CA VAL A 73 -11.10 -11.99 -15.50
C VAL A 73 -10.21 -11.12 -16.38
N ARG A 74 -9.79 -11.67 -17.52
CA ARG A 74 -9.07 -10.92 -18.54
C ARG A 74 -9.94 -9.81 -19.09
N ARG A 75 -9.31 -8.71 -19.51
CA ARG A 75 -10.02 -7.53 -20.02
C ARG A 75 -10.92 -7.83 -21.22
N ALA A 76 -10.46 -8.67 -22.15
CA ALA A 76 -11.23 -9.05 -23.34
C ALA A 76 -12.47 -9.89 -23.02
N ASP A 77 -12.47 -10.59 -21.89
CA ASP A 77 -13.57 -11.46 -21.44
C ASP A 77 -14.53 -10.73 -20.48
N HIS A 78 -14.18 -9.50 -20.07
CA HIS A 78 -14.99 -8.73 -19.13
C HIS A 78 -16.21 -8.12 -19.85
N PRO A 79 -17.45 -8.35 -19.37
CA PRO A 79 -18.67 -7.91 -20.08
C PRO A 79 -18.80 -6.39 -20.17
N GLU A 80 -18.35 -5.67 -19.14
CA GLU A 80 -18.31 -4.21 -19.08
C GLU A 80 -16.95 -3.75 -18.54
N PRO A 81 -15.89 -3.70 -19.37
CA PRO A 81 -14.54 -3.43 -18.89
C PRO A 81 -14.43 -2.13 -18.09
N ALA A 82 -13.70 -2.17 -16.98
CA ALA A 82 -13.42 -0.97 -16.19
C ALA A 82 -12.73 0.09 -17.05
N ALA A 83 -13.14 1.35 -16.91
CA ALA A 83 -12.53 2.47 -17.61
C ALA A 83 -11.42 3.09 -16.73
N PRO A 84 -10.27 3.45 -17.32
CA PRO A 84 -9.23 4.15 -16.58
C PRO A 84 -9.63 5.60 -16.29
N GLU A 85 -9.08 6.14 -15.21
CA GLU A 85 -9.32 7.49 -14.71
C GLU A 85 -8.15 8.43 -15.07
N GLU A 86 -8.45 9.69 -15.35
CA GLU A 86 -7.43 10.74 -15.44
C GLU A 86 -6.83 11.01 -14.05
N LEU A 87 -5.50 11.06 -13.93
CA LEU A 87 -4.83 11.11 -12.62
C LEU A 87 -5.31 12.27 -11.71
N LEU A 88 -5.46 13.47 -12.24
CA LEU A 88 -5.70 14.69 -11.45
C LEU A 88 -7.16 15.17 -11.47
N THR A 89 -8.01 14.55 -12.30
CA THR A 89 -9.42 14.94 -12.47
C THR A 89 -10.38 13.77 -12.35
N GLY A 90 -9.85 12.55 -12.20
CA GLY A 90 -10.61 11.33 -12.00
C GLY A 90 -11.29 11.28 -10.63
N PRO A 91 -12.29 10.38 -10.47
CA PRO A 91 -13.06 10.26 -9.25
C PRO A 91 -12.21 9.90 -8.03
N THR A 92 -11.20 9.04 -8.16
CA THR A 92 -10.37 8.61 -7.02
C THR A 92 -9.52 9.75 -6.47
N PHE A 93 -8.87 10.54 -7.34
CA PHE A 93 -8.11 11.72 -6.89
C PHE A 93 -9.03 12.79 -6.30
N THR A 94 -10.17 13.06 -6.94
CA THR A 94 -11.16 14.03 -6.45
C THR A 94 -11.65 13.66 -5.06
N PHE A 95 -12.01 12.39 -4.85
CA PHE A 95 -12.39 11.85 -3.56
C PHE A 95 -11.30 12.04 -2.50
N ALA A 96 -10.06 11.65 -2.81
CA ALA A 96 -8.95 11.76 -1.86
C ALA A 96 -8.63 13.22 -1.52
N ALA A 97 -8.70 14.13 -2.49
CA ALA A 97 -8.46 15.56 -2.30
C ALA A 97 -9.56 16.25 -1.48
N GLU A 98 -10.82 15.87 -1.66
CA GLU A 98 -11.92 16.34 -0.81
C GLU A 98 -11.74 15.87 0.64
N ALA A 99 -11.50 14.57 0.85
CA ALA A 99 -11.31 13.99 2.16
C ALA A 99 -10.07 14.57 2.88
N ALA A 100 -8.98 14.78 2.16
CA ALA A 100 -7.75 15.37 2.70
C ALA A 100 -7.99 16.81 3.20
N ARG A 101 -8.69 17.64 2.42
CA ARG A 101 -9.05 19.01 2.81
C ARG A 101 -10.02 19.05 3.98
N GLU A 102 -11.05 18.20 3.95
CA GLU A 102 -12.08 18.17 4.98
C GLU A 102 -11.50 17.81 6.35
N HIS A 103 -10.57 16.85 6.39
CA HIS A 103 -10.04 16.32 7.64
C HIS A 103 -8.64 16.84 8.00
N GLY A 104 -7.97 17.59 7.11
CA GLY A 104 -6.65 18.15 7.37
C GLY A 104 -5.54 17.09 7.50
N VAL A 105 -5.66 15.99 6.76
CA VAL A 105 -4.73 14.84 6.79
C VAL A 105 -4.26 14.48 5.39
N TYR A 106 -3.16 13.74 5.30
CA TYR A 106 -2.79 13.10 4.04
C TYR A 106 -3.69 11.89 3.79
N VAL A 107 -4.18 11.73 2.56
CA VAL A 107 -5.00 10.58 2.15
C VAL A 107 -4.29 9.81 1.06
N HIS A 108 -3.97 8.55 1.35
CA HIS A 108 -3.43 7.61 0.38
C HIS A 108 -4.55 6.78 -0.25
N ALA A 109 -4.57 6.70 -1.58
CA ALA A 109 -5.54 5.95 -2.36
C ALA A 109 -4.87 5.27 -3.56
N SER A 110 -5.57 4.37 -4.25
CA SER A 110 -5.10 3.68 -5.44
C SER A 110 -6.16 3.70 -6.54
N LEU A 111 -5.75 3.93 -7.78
CA LEU A 111 -6.62 4.08 -8.95
C LEU A 111 -6.12 3.30 -10.16
N TYR A 112 -7.03 3.02 -11.09
CA TYR A 112 -6.71 2.63 -12.45
C TYR A 112 -6.40 3.89 -13.28
N GLU A 113 -5.13 4.30 -13.34
CA GLU A 113 -4.69 5.50 -14.04
C GLU A 113 -4.65 5.27 -15.56
N LYS A 114 -5.21 6.21 -16.32
CA LYS A 114 -5.09 6.23 -17.78
C LYS A 114 -3.64 6.43 -18.19
N ALA A 115 -3.16 5.56 -19.06
CA ALA A 115 -1.84 5.66 -19.63
C ALA A 115 -1.87 6.37 -20.99
N PRO A 116 -0.82 7.13 -21.34
CA PRO A 116 -0.61 7.54 -22.72
C PRO A 116 -0.30 6.32 -23.59
N ALA A 117 -0.92 6.24 -24.78
CA ALA A 117 -0.69 5.19 -25.78
C ALA A 117 0.77 5.17 -26.26
N PRO A 118 1.58 4.12 -25.97
CA PRO A 118 2.93 4.02 -26.48
C PRO A 118 2.89 3.91 -28.02
N GLY A 119 3.52 4.84 -28.73
CA GLY A 119 3.54 4.82 -30.20
C GLY A 119 2.25 5.30 -30.90
N GLY A 120 1.27 5.81 -30.15
CA GLY A 120 0.06 6.45 -30.69
C GLY A 120 -1.15 5.53 -30.89
N GLU A 121 -1.01 4.22 -30.68
CA GLU A 121 -2.13 3.26 -30.66
C GLU A 121 -2.49 2.88 -29.22
N ASP A 122 -3.76 3.05 -28.86
CA ASP A 122 -4.27 2.71 -27.54
C ASP A 122 -4.45 1.18 -27.43
N ASP A 123 -3.50 0.50 -26.80
CA ASP A 123 -3.62 -0.92 -26.42
C ASP A 123 -4.69 -1.13 -25.31
N GLY A 124 -5.20 -0.04 -24.74
CA GLY A 124 -6.24 0.02 -23.73
C GLY A 124 -5.82 -0.44 -22.34
N LEU A 125 -4.54 -0.68 -22.10
CA LEU A 125 -3.97 -0.84 -20.77
C LEU A 125 -3.83 0.54 -20.11
N GLY A 126 -3.85 0.58 -18.79
CA GLY A 126 -3.50 1.75 -17.98
C GLY A 126 -2.36 1.43 -17.00
N TYR A 127 -2.35 2.08 -15.85
CA TYR A 127 -1.49 1.75 -14.72
C TYR A 127 -2.32 1.53 -13.46
N ASN A 128 -1.86 0.62 -12.61
CA ASN A 128 -2.31 0.59 -11.22
C ASN A 128 -1.43 1.56 -10.44
N THR A 129 -2.02 2.64 -9.94
CA THR A 129 -1.27 3.77 -9.39
C THR A 129 -1.73 4.06 -7.97
N ALA A 130 -0.80 4.03 -7.02
CA ALA A 130 -0.98 4.56 -5.69
C ALA A 130 -0.69 6.07 -5.69
N ILE A 131 -1.49 6.84 -4.98
CA ILE A 131 -1.35 8.28 -4.82
C ILE A 131 -1.36 8.66 -3.34
N LEU A 132 -0.65 9.73 -3.01
CA LEU A 132 -0.76 10.42 -1.73
C LEU A 132 -1.20 11.85 -1.99
N VAL A 133 -2.32 12.25 -1.39
CA VAL A 133 -2.88 13.59 -1.51
C VAL A 133 -2.67 14.34 -0.20
N ALA A 134 -2.12 15.55 -0.29
CA ALA A 134 -1.80 16.40 0.86
C ALA A 134 -3.05 17.05 1.47
N PRO A 135 -2.98 17.56 2.72
CA PRO A 135 -4.10 18.23 3.39
C PRO A 135 -4.71 19.42 2.64
N ASP A 136 -3.98 20.05 1.72
CA ASP A 136 -4.50 21.13 0.87
C ASP A 136 -5.24 20.60 -0.39
N GLY A 137 -5.24 19.28 -0.58
CA GLY A 137 -5.83 18.56 -1.71
C GLY A 137 -4.94 18.54 -2.96
N THR A 138 -3.65 18.83 -2.84
CA THR A 138 -2.68 18.66 -3.95
C THR A 138 -2.12 17.24 -3.98
N LEU A 139 -1.75 16.76 -5.18
CA LEU A 139 -1.06 15.48 -5.31
C LEU A 139 0.37 15.62 -4.77
N ALA A 140 0.66 14.97 -3.65
CA ALA A 140 1.99 14.98 -3.04
C ALA A 140 2.93 13.97 -3.73
N GLN A 141 2.41 12.79 -4.10
CA GLN A 141 3.17 11.74 -4.76
C GLN A 141 2.27 10.76 -5.51
N ARG A 142 2.85 10.10 -6.52
CA ARG A 142 2.27 8.89 -7.14
C ARG A 142 3.34 7.82 -7.35
N THR A 143 2.93 6.55 -7.31
CA THR A 143 3.76 5.40 -7.66
C THR A 143 2.94 4.45 -8.52
N ARG A 144 3.48 4.06 -9.68
CA ARG A 144 2.88 3.03 -10.55
C ARG A 144 3.41 1.67 -10.16
N LYS A 145 2.51 0.69 -9.99
CA LYS A 145 2.82 -0.69 -9.59
C LYS A 145 3.88 -1.30 -10.51
N THR A 146 4.95 -1.86 -9.93
CA THR A 146 6.08 -2.37 -10.71
C THR A 146 5.83 -3.80 -11.15
N HIS A 147 5.43 -4.67 -10.22
CA HIS A 147 5.23 -6.09 -10.48
C HIS A 147 3.75 -6.38 -10.69
N ILE A 148 3.40 -6.92 -11.86
CA ILE A 148 2.02 -7.18 -12.26
C ILE A 148 1.72 -8.69 -12.12
N PRO A 149 0.70 -9.10 -11.35
CA PRO A 149 0.29 -10.50 -11.25
C PRO A 149 -0.40 -10.98 -12.54
N VAL A 150 -0.34 -12.29 -12.79
CA VAL A 150 -0.81 -12.92 -14.05
C VAL A 150 -1.64 -14.19 -13.82
N THR A 151 -1.99 -14.49 -12.57
CA THR A 151 -2.58 -15.78 -12.17
C THR A 151 -4.11 -15.76 -12.26
N GLU A 152 -4.72 -16.94 -12.22
CA GLU A 152 -6.19 -17.07 -12.22
C GLU A 152 -6.82 -16.27 -11.08
N GLY A 153 -7.79 -15.42 -11.43
CA GLY A 153 -8.41 -14.49 -10.48
C GLY A 153 -7.66 -13.18 -10.26
N TYR A 154 -6.47 -13.01 -10.85
CA TYR A 154 -5.61 -11.82 -10.71
C TYR A 154 -4.87 -11.53 -12.05
N TYR A 155 -5.62 -11.45 -13.15
CA TYR A 155 -5.12 -11.22 -14.53
C TYR A 155 -4.76 -9.75 -14.78
N GLU A 156 -3.99 -9.13 -13.90
CA GLU A 156 -3.71 -7.70 -13.96
C GLU A 156 -2.88 -7.28 -15.16
N ASP A 157 -2.14 -8.19 -15.80
CA ASP A 157 -1.35 -7.95 -17.01
C ASP A 157 -2.20 -7.60 -18.24
N ASP A 158 -3.47 -8.02 -18.26
CA ASP A 158 -4.44 -7.62 -19.28
C ASP A 158 -5.05 -6.23 -19.03
N TRP A 159 -4.70 -5.56 -17.91
CA TRP A 159 -5.24 -4.25 -17.52
C TRP A 159 -4.16 -3.19 -17.31
N PHE A 160 -3.01 -3.57 -16.75
CA PHE A 160 -2.01 -2.63 -16.29
C PHE A 160 -0.65 -2.88 -16.95
N ARG A 161 0.01 -1.78 -17.33
CA ARG A 161 1.44 -1.78 -17.61
C ARG A 161 2.23 -1.77 -16.31
N ALA A 162 3.40 -2.38 -16.36
CA ALA A 162 4.41 -2.19 -15.32
C ALA A 162 4.82 -0.72 -15.20
N GLY A 163 5.06 -0.28 -13.97
CA GLY A 163 5.63 1.03 -13.65
C GLY A 163 7.03 1.22 -14.26
N PRO A 164 7.56 2.47 -14.19
CA PRO A 164 8.88 2.78 -14.74
C PRO A 164 10.00 2.00 -14.04
N ALA A 165 11.09 1.76 -14.77
CA ALA A 165 12.34 1.25 -14.25
C ALA A 165 13.41 2.36 -14.18
N GLY A 166 14.49 2.15 -13.43
CA GLY A 166 15.59 3.11 -13.30
C GLY A 166 15.44 4.08 -12.14
N ASP A 167 15.99 5.29 -12.26
CA ASP A 167 16.10 6.26 -11.17
C ASP A 167 14.74 6.76 -10.65
N ASP A 168 13.70 6.73 -11.49
CA ASP A 168 12.33 7.14 -11.14
C ASP A 168 11.46 5.99 -10.59
N ALA A 169 12.01 4.78 -10.39
CA ALA A 169 11.24 3.60 -10.03
C ALA A 169 10.77 3.58 -8.56
N PHE A 170 11.45 4.31 -7.67
CA PHE A 170 11.22 4.24 -6.22
C PHE A 170 11.03 5.64 -5.61
N PRO A 171 10.01 6.40 -6.06
CA PRO A 171 9.81 7.77 -5.62
C PRO A 171 9.42 7.81 -4.14
N LEU A 172 9.98 8.77 -3.41
CA LEU A 172 9.67 9.02 -2.00
C LEU A 172 8.96 10.36 -1.84
N VAL A 173 8.18 10.47 -0.76
CA VAL A 173 7.57 11.73 -0.34
C VAL A 173 7.76 11.93 1.15
N GLU A 174 8.09 13.16 1.53
CA GLU A 174 8.26 13.54 2.93
C GLU A 174 6.90 13.94 3.53
N VAL A 175 6.57 13.34 4.66
CA VAL A 175 5.42 13.72 5.49
C VAL A 175 5.94 13.92 6.90
N ASP A 176 5.90 15.17 7.37
CA ASP A 176 6.56 15.59 8.60
C ASP A 176 8.06 15.14 8.57
N GLU A 177 8.53 14.31 9.51
CA GLU A 177 9.93 13.82 9.56
C GLU A 177 10.15 12.42 8.94
N ALA A 178 9.15 11.88 8.24
CA ALA A 178 9.19 10.53 7.69
C ALA A 178 9.11 10.52 6.17
N ARG A 179 9.86 9.60 5.53
CA ARG A 179 9.81 9.37 4.09
C ARG A 179 8.95 8.15 3.74
N PHE A 180 7.96 8.36 2.90
CA PHE A 180 6.99 7.35 2.47
C PHE A 180 7.30 6.87 1.05
N GLY A 181 7.27 5.55 0.85
CA GLY A 181 7.15 4.91 -0.47
C GLY A 181 5.78 4.25 -0.63
N LEU A 182 5.24 4.24 -1.86
CA LEU A 182 3.88 3.77 -2.15
C LEU A 182 3.80 2.58 -3.14
N PRO A 183 4.61 1.52 -2.98
CA PRO A 183 4.47 0.32 -3.82
C PRO A 183 3.13 -0.38 -3.61
N THR A 184 2.66 -1.17 -4.57
CA THR A 184 1.26 -1.64 -4.57
C THR A 184 1.15 -3.16 -4.60
N CYS A 185 0.36 -3.71 -3.66
CA CYS A 185 -0.11 -5.09 -3.64
C CYS A 185 1.01 -6.10 -3.98
N TRP A 186 0.98 -6.70 -5.17
CA TRP A 186 1.95 -7.70 -5.62
C TRP A 186 3.42 -7.34 -5.38
N ASP A 187 3.77 -6.05 -5.44
CA ASP A 187 5.10 -5.51 -5.09
C ASP A 187 5.59 -5.94 -3.69
N GLN A 188 4.68 -6.24 -2.76
CA GLN A 188 4.97 -6.59 -1.38
C GLN A 188 5.60 -7.98 -1.21
N TRP A 189 5.51 -8.83 -2.25
CA TRP A 189 6.16 -10.15 -2.28
C TRP A 189 7.63 -10.08 -2.69
N PHE A 190 8.08 -8.95 -3.24
CA PHE A 190 9.42 -8.79 -3.82
C PHE A 190 10.37 -8.11 -2.81
N PRO A 191 11.27 -8.87 -2.15
CA PRO A 191 12.22 -8.29 -1.21
C PRO A 191 13.15 -7.27 -1.86
N GLU A 192 13.42 -7.39 -3.16
CA GLU A 192 14.21 -6.45 -3.97
C GLU A 192 13.61 -5.05 -3.94
N LEU A 193 12.28 -4.96 -4.08
CA LEU A 193 11.58 -3.68 -4.09
C LEU A 193 11.63 -3.02 -2.71
N ALA A 194 11.34 -3.77 -1.64
CA ALA A 194 11.44 -3.24 -0.28
C ALA A 194 12.87 -2.78 0.05
N ARG A 195 13.88 -3.52 -0.44
CA ARG A 195 15.29 -3.15 -0.33
C ARG A 195 15.61 -1.88 -1.11
N ALA A 196 15.11 -1.72 -2.32
CA ALA A 196 15.34 -0.54 -3.14
C ALA A 196 14.79 0.72 -2.46
N TYR A 197 13.54 0.69 -1.97
CA TYR A 197 12.97 1.80 -1.22
C TYR A 197 13.75 2.13 0.07
N SER A 198 14.18 1.12 0.83
CA SER A 198 14.99 1.38 2.03
C SER A 198 16.35 1.98 1.71
N LEU A 199 16.99 1.59 0.60
CA LEU A 199 18.24 2.19 0.15
C LEU A 199 18.05 3.63 -0.33
N ALA A 200 16.89 3.94 -0.90
CA ALA A 200 16.48 5.32 -1.21
C ALA A 200 16.17 6.15 0.06
N GLY A 201 16.05 5.50 1.23
CA GLY A 201 15.86 6.15 2.52
C GLY A 201 14.41 6.18 2.99
N ALA A 202 13.54 5.30 2.51
CA ALA A 202 12.19 5.17 3.05
C ALA A 202 12.19 4.80 4.54
N ASP A 203 11.33 5.46 5.32
CA ASP A 203 10.98 5.06 6.68
C ASP A 203 9.76 4.13 6.67
N VAL A 204 8.74 4.48 5.85
CA VAL A 204 7.44 3.81 5.81
C VAL A 204 7.11 3.39 4.38
N LEU A 205 6.67 2.15 4.20
CA LEU A 205 6.07 1.68 2.95
C LEU A 205 4.58 1.42 3.15
N VAL A 206 3.77 1.98 2.27
CA VAL A 206 2.33 1.74 2.22
C VAL A 206 2.06 0.80 1.05
N TYR A 207 1.47 -0.36 1.34
CA TYR A 207 1.05 -1.33 0.34
C TYR A 207 -0.47 -1.40 0.29
N PRO A 208 -1.17 -0.57 -0.53
CA PRO A 208 -2.57 -0.84 -0.83
C PRO A 208 -2.69 -2.25 -1.40
N THR A 209 -3.65 -3.03 -0.90
CA THR A 209 -3.79 -4.43 -1.31
C THR A 209 -5.25 -4.80 -1.58
N ALA A 210 -5.46 -5.63 -2.61
CA ALA A 210 -6.66 -6.43 -2.82
C ALA A 210 -6.24 -7.90 -3.03
N ILE A 211 -6.07 -8.65 -1.94
CA ILE A 211 -5.68 -10.06 -1.96
C ILE A 211 -6.63 -10.92 -1.11
N GLY A 212 -6.96 -12.10 -1.62
CA GLY A 212 -7.98 -12.98 -1.06
C GLY A 212 -7.75 -14.45 -1.38
N SER A 213 -8.85 -15.16 -1.61
CA SER A 213 -8.86 -16.54 -2.09
C SER A 213 -8.20 -16.69 -3.48
N GLU A 214 -7.73 -17.90 -3.77
CA GLU A 214 -7.21 -18.29 -5.10
C GLU A 214 -8.21 -19.24 -5.79
N PRO A 215 -8.93 -18.83 -6.85
CA PRO A 215 -9.93 -19.68 -7.49
C PRO A 215 -9.38 -21.02 -8.00
N GLY A 216 -8.17 -21.02 -8.57
CA GLY A 216 -7.50 -22.23 -9.04
C GLY A 216 -6.98 -23.14 -7.93
N PHE A 217 -6.90 -22.64 -6.69
CA PHE A 217 -6.38 -23.35 -5.53
C PHE A 217 -7.23 -23.09 -4.26
N PRO A 218 -8.51 -23.50 -4.24
CA PRO A 218 -9.47 -23.08 -3.22
C PRO A 218 -9.14 -23.53 -1.78
N GLY A 219 -8.25 -24.50 -1.61
CA GLY A 219 -7.77 -24.96 -0.30
C GLY A 219 -6.56 -24.18 0.25
N PHE A 220 -6.01 -23.24 -0.51
CA PHE A 220 -4.83 -22.48 -0.13
C PHE A 220 -5.21 -21.14 0.50
N ASP A 221 -4.76 -20.92 1.75
CA ASP A 221 -4.86 -19.62 2.42
C ASP A 221 -3.49 -18.92 2.36
N SER A 222 -3.39 -17.88 1.52
CA SER A 222 -2.16 -17.12 1.34
C SER A 222 -1.90 -16.11 2.47
N GLN A 223 -2.90 -15.80 3.31
CA GLN A 223 -2.81 -14.75 4.33
C GLN A 223 -1.61 -14.92 5.30
N PRO A 224 -1.31 -16.12 5.86
CA PRO A 224 -0.18 -16.26 6.77
C PRO A 224 1.18 -16.09 6.08
N LEU A 225 1.28 -16.45 4.79
CA LEU A 225 2.52 -16.31 4.02
C LEU A 225 2.75 -14.85 3.65
N TRP A 226 1.69 -14.19 3.20
CA TRP A 226 1.65 -12.78 2.88
C TRP A 226 2.14 -11.92 4.06
N GLN A 227 1.59 -12.13 5.25
CA GLN A 227 2.01 -11.40 6.44
C GLN A 227 3.49 -11.68 6.80
N LYS A 228 3.95 -12.94 6.69
CA LYS A 228 5.34 -13.32 7.00
C LYS A 228 6.35 -12.67 6.05
N VAL A 229 6.07 -12.64 4.75
CA VAL A 229 6.96 -12.03 3.75
C VAL A 229 7.11 -10.54 3.99
N ILE A 230 5.99 -9.83 4.21
CA ILE A 230 6.00 -8.39 4.49
C ILE A 230 6.72 -8.09 5.81
N THR A 231 6.49 -8.91 6.84
CA THR A 231 7.18 -8.78 8.14
C THR A 231 8.69 -9.01 7.97
N GLY A 232 9.09 -10.01 7.19
CA GLY A 232 10.50 -10.24 6.83
C GLY A 232 11.11 -9.06 6.09
N ASN A 233 10.35 -8.45 5.17
CA ASN A 233 10.76 -7.24 4.45
C ASN A 233 10.91 -6.04 5.39
N ALA A 234 10.04 -5.88 6.39
CA ALA A 234 10.17 -4.84 7.42
C ALA A 234 11.49 -4.99 8.20
N ILE A 235 11.78 -6.21 8.66
CA ILE A 235 13.00 -6.53 9.42
C ILE A 235 14.25 -6.32 8.58
N ALA A 236 14.30 -6.89 7.37
CA ALA A 236 15.49 -6.87 6.53
C ALA A 236 15.85 -5.47 6.02
N ASN A 237 14.88 -4.56 6.01
CA ASN A 237 15.00 -3.22 5.44
C ASN A 237 14.79 -2.11 6.47
N ALA A 238 14.59 -2.44 7.74
CA ALA A 238 14.36 -1.48 8.82
C ALA A 238 13.22 -0.47 8.52
N THR A 239 12.13 -0.94 7.91
CA THR A 239 11.02 -0.08 7.47
C THR A 239 9.74 -0.41 8.22
N PHE A 240 8.89 0.60 8.41
CA PHE A 240 7.50 0.40 8.80
C PHE A 240 6.68 -0.02 7.58
N MET A 241 5.69 -0.89 7.80
CA MET A 241 4.79 -1.38 6.76
C MET A 241 3.35 -1.04 7.15
N VAL A 242 2.62 -0.35 6.28
CA VAL A 242 1.18 -0.06 6.43
C VAL A 242 0.43 -0.74 5.31
N VAL A 243 -0.42 -1.71 5.64
CA VAL A 243 -1.00 -2.63 4.66
C VAL A 243 -2.53 -2.68 4.78
N PRO A 244 -3.26 -1.75 4.14
CA PRO A 244 -4.72 -1.84 4.02
C PRO A 244 -5.09 -2.86 2.94
N ASN A 245 -5.85 -3.88 3.33
CA ASN A 245 -6.39 -4.90 2.44
C ASN A 245 -7.93 -4.90 2.46
N ARG A 246 -8.50 -5.23 1.31
CA ARG A 246 -9.94 -5.37 1.07
C ARG A 246 -10.55 -6.53 1.87
N ILE A 247 -11.86 -6.46 2.13
CA ILE A 247 -12.66 -7.57 2.68
C ILE A 247 -13.87 -7.87 1.80
N GLY A 248 -14.47 -9.03 2.02
CA GLY A 248 -15.76 -9.40 1.42
C GLY A 248 -15.62 -10.17 0.11
N ALA A 249 -16.77 -10.63 -0.39
CA ALA A 249 -16.83 -11.42 -1.61
C ALA A 249 -17.18 -10.54 -2.82
N GLU A 250 -16.37 -10.60 -3.87
CA GLU A 250 -16.56 -9.87 -5.11
C GLU A 250 -16.18 -10.77 -6.28
N ASN A 251 -17.08 -10.92 -7.26
CA ASN A 251 -16.82 -11.58 -8.55
C ASN A 251 -16.14 -12.97 -8.47
N GLY A 252 -16.41 -13.75 -7.42
CA GLY A 252 -15.83 -15.10 -7.23
C GLY A 252 -14.56 -15.14 -6.38
N LEU A 253 -14.06 -14.00 -5.91
CA LEU A 253 -13.01 -13.90 -4.90
C LEU A 253 -13.61 -13.58 -3.53
N THR A 254 -12.97 -14.05 -2.47
CA THR A 254 -13.22 -13.60 -1.10
C THR A 254 -11.95 -12.98 -0.54
N PHE A 255 -11.96 -11.66 -0.35
CA PHE A 255 -10.86 -10.92 0.24
C PHE A 255 -10.83 -11.10 1.76
N TYR A 256 -9.64 -11.35 2.30
CA TYR A 256 -9.47 -11.79 3.68
C TYR A 256 -9.06 -10.71 4.66
N GLY A 257 -9.15 -9.43 4.27
CA GLY A 257 -8.81 -8.29 5.12
C GLY A 257 -7.46 -8.49 5.77
N SER A 258 -7.47 -8.66 7.10
CA SER A 258 -6.26 -8.88 7.88
C SER A 258 -5.25 -7.74 7.71
N SER A 259 -5.75 -6.54 7.41
CA SER A 259 -4.94 -5.33 7.28
C SER A 259 -4.09 -5.15 8.54
N PHE A 260 -2.86 -4.68 8.39
CA PHE A 260 -1.95 -4.59 9.52
C PHE A 260 -0.91 -3.49 9.38
N ILE A 261 -0.34 -3.10 10.52
CA ILE A 261 0.78 -2.17 10.63
C ILE A 261 1.92 -2.89 11.35
N VAL A 262 3.11 -2.90 10.76
CA VAL A 262 4.31 -3.55 11.30
C VAL A 262 5.46 -2.55 11.42
N ASP A 263 6.28 -2.74 12.44
CA ASP A 263 7.48 -1.93 12.68
C ASP A 263 8.79 -2.58 12.15
N PRO A 264 9.93 -1.87 12.21
CA PRO A 264 11.23 -2.37 11.77
C PRO A 264 11.72 -3.66 12.46
N TYR A 265 11.13 -4.05 13.61
CA TYR A 265 11.44 -5.29 14.32
C TYR A 265 10.55 -6.45 13.88
N GLY A 266 9.61 -6.22 12.96
CA GLY A 266 8.61 -7.19 12.55
C GLY A 266 7.47 -7.36 13.56
N ARG A 267 7.32 -6.44 14.52
CA ARG A 267 6.22 -6.50 15.49
C ARG A 267 4.96 -5.94 14.82
N VAL A 268 3.88 -6.72 14.86
CA VAL A 268 2.56 -6.26 14.41
C VAL A 268 2.00 -5.31 15.48
N LEU A 269 1.93 -4.02 15.15
CA LEU A 269 1.45 -2.97 16.05
C LEU A 269 -0.09 -2.98 16.14
N ALA A 270 -0.75 -3.19 15.01
CA ALA A 270 -2.20 -3.30 14.90
C ALA A 270 -2.56 -4.26 13.77
N GLN A 271 -3.61 -5.07 13.95
CA GLN A 271 -4.14 -5.97 12.94
C GLN A 271 -5.66 -6.04 12.98
N ALA A 272 -6.27 -6.00 11.80
CA ALA A 272 -7.70 -6.07 11.61
C ALA A 272 -8.19 -7.54 11.55
N PRO A 273 -9.47 -7.80 11.84
CA PRO A 273 -10.10 -9.08 11.58
C PRO A 273 -10.11 -9.41 10.07
N ARG A 274 -10.50 -10.64 9.71
CA ARG A 274 -10.49 -11.09 8.31
C ARG A 274 -11.64 -10.55 7.48
N ASP A 275 -12.76 -10.21 8.09
CA ASP A 275 -14.05 -10.10 7.41
C ASP A 275 -14.94 -8.96 7.92
N GLU A 276 -14.40 -8.07 8.75
CA GLU A 276 -15.13 -6.91 9.28
C GLU A 276 -14.45 -5.58 8.93
N PRO A 277 -15.22 -4.51 8.65
CA PRO A 277 -14.65 -3.18 8.43
C PRO A 277 -13.91 -2.67 9.66
N ALA A 278 -12.70 -2.16 9.48
CA ALA A 278 -11.85 -1.70 10.59
C ALA A 278 -11.03 -0.45 10.23
N VAL A 279 -10.72 0.36 11.24
CA VAL A 279 -9.68 1.40 11.19
C VAL A 279 -8.57 0.98 12.15
N LEU A 280 -7.36 0.85 11.64
CA LEU A 280 -6.17 0.68 12.46
C LEU A 280 -5.49 2.04 12.61
N VAL A 281 -5.14 2.43 13.82
CA VAL A 281 -4.40 3.66 14.10
C VAL A 281 -3.20 3.31 14.97
N ALA A 282 -2.00 3.68 14.53
CA ALA A 282 -0.78 3.36 15.26
C ALA A 282 0.21 4.53 15.22
N ASP A 283 0.91 4.71 16.33
CA ASP A 283 2.07 5.60 16.41
C ASP A 283 3.33 4.84 15.99
N LEU A 284 4.12 5.46 15.12
CA LEU A 284 5.37 4.92 14.62
C LEU A 284 6.53 5.64 15.32
N ASP A 285 7.33 4.90 16.08
CA ASP A 285 8.59 5.40 16.64
C ASP A 285 9.65 5.45 15.54
N LEU A 286 9.72 6.56 14.81
CA LEU A 286 10.56 6.67 13.60
C LEU A 286 12.02 6.28 13.85
N ASP A 287 12.56 6.56 15.04
CA ASP A 287 13.94 6.22 15.42
C ASP A 287 14.19 4.73 15.64
N ALA A 288 13.16 3.89 15.73
CA ALA A 288 13.32 2.44 15.69
C ALA A 288 14.08 1.97 14.45
N ARG A 289 13.94 2.65 13.30
CA ARG A 289 14.74 2.39 12.10
C ARG A 289 16.24 2.60 12.35
N ARG A 290 16.60 3.75 12.89
CA ARG A 290 17.99 4.11 13.21
C ARG A 290 18.57 3.12 14.21
N ASP A 291 17.88 2.91 15.32
CA ASP A 291 18.32 2.02 16.38
C ASP A 291 18.53 0.58 15.89
N TRP A 292 17.64 0.10 15.01
CA TRP A 292 17.77 -1.24 14.41
C TRP A 292 18.97 -1.34 13.48
N LEU A 293 19.18 -0.36 12.60
CA LEU A 293 20.32 -0.34 11.67
C LEU A 293 21.67 -0.09 12.35
N GLU A 294 21.69 0.54 13.53
CA GLU A 294 22.91 0.68 14.33
C GLU A 294 23.37 -0.66 14.93
N LEU A 295 22.45 -1.51 15.39
CA LEU A 295 22.79 -2.86 15.85
C LEU A 295 23.05 -3.81 14.69
N PHE A 296 22.16 -3.80 13.68
CA PHE A 296 22.22 -4.64 12.50
C PHE A 296 22.37 -3.78 11.24
N PRO A 297 23.60 -3.45 10.83
CA PRO A 297 23.86 -2.54 9.71
C PRO A 297 23.66 -3.21 8.35
N PHE A 298 22.47 -3.75 8.11
CA PHE A 298 22.11 -4.53 6.91
C PHE A 298 22.25 -3.76 5.60
N LEU A 299 22.22 -2.42 5.64
CA LEU A 299 22.37 -1.60 4.44
C LEU A 299 23.84 -1.42 4.05
N THR A 300 24.76 -1.32 5.01
CA THR A 300 26.19 -1.09 4.75
C THR A 300 26.99 -2.38 4.65
N THR A 301 26.50 -3.48 5.23
CA THR A 301 27.13 -4.82 5.16
C THR A 301 26.72 -5.64 3.92
N ARG A 302 26.01 -5.01 2.97
CA ARG A 302 25.63 -5.61 1.69
C ARG A 302 26.87 -5.92 0.84
N ARG A 303 26.71 -6.82 -0.13
CA ARG A 303 27.69 -7.12 -1.17
C ARG A 303 27.10 -6.89 -2.58
N PRO A 304 26.90 -5.63 -3.00
CA PRO A 304 26.35 -5.33 -4.33
C PRO A 304 27.15 -5.97 -5.47
N ASP A 305 28.47 -6.14 -5.29
CA ASP A 305 29.36 -6.85 -6.20
C ASP A 305 28.99 -8.32 -6.42
N ALA A 306 28.27 -8.94 -5.48
CA ALA A 306 27.80 -10.32 -5.57
C ALA A 306 26.35 -10.43 -6.09
N TYR A 307 25.63 -9.32 -6.31
CA TYR A 307 24.21 -9.32 -6.61
C TYR A 307 23.87 -9.24 -8.10
N GLY A 308 24.87 -9.23 -8.99
CA GLY A 308 24.67 -9.26 -10.45
C GLY A 308 23.68 -10.33 -10.93
N PRO A 309 23.72 -11.58 -10.41
CA PRO A 309 22.75 -12.61 -10.80
C PRO A 309 21.28 -12.29 -10.50
N LEU A 310 20.96 -11.30 -9.64
CA LEU A 310 19.58 -10.86 -9.38
C LEU A 310 19.02 -10.00 -10.52
N THR A 311 19.87 -9.40 -11.34
CA THR A 311 19.46 -8.51 -12.44
C THR A 311 19.45 -9.20 -13.80
N GLU A 312 19.93 -10.45 -13.87
CA GLU A 312 19.91 -11.23 -15.10
C GLU A 312 18.49 -11.75 -15.38
N PRO A 313 17.99 -11.63 -16.63
CA PRO A 313 16.72 -12.23 -17.01
C PRO A 313 16.80 -13.76 -16.93
N ARG A 314 15.70 -14.41 -16.52
CA ARG A 314 15.54 -15.87 -16.57
C ARG A 314 14.58 -16.29 -17.66
#